data_AF-A0AAW9KLH6-F1
#
_entry.id   AF-A0AAW9KLH6-F1
#
_cell.length_a   1.000
_cell.length_b   1.000
_cell.length_c   1.000
_cell.angle_alpha   90.00
_cell.angle_beta   90.00
_cell.angle_gamma   90.00
#
_symmetry.space_group_name_H-M   'P 1'
#
loop_
_entity.id
_entity.type
_entity.pdbx_description
1 polymer ?
#
loop_
_entity_poly.entity_id
_entity_poly.type
_entity_poly.pdbx_seq_one_letter_code
_entity_poly.pdbx_strand_id
1 'polypeptide(L)'
;NEGWASFWHYNILKELNLNDGLHFEFLKRHNDVVAPMVGGLNPYYIGFKIFQDIEKRFGIEKIFEVRKTERDSSFLRRYLTRDLCEELNLFQYAKKSFDYVIEEISDEIGWKKIRDHLADTCGIASIPYIRVTDLNRRDLT
;
A
#
# COMPACT_ATOMS: atom_id res chain seq x y z
N ASN A 1 -2.77 -2.41 5.64
CA ASN A 1 -3.54 -1.60 6.64
C ASN A 1 -3.55 -0.10 6.33
N GLU A 2 -2.45 0.40 5.80
CA GLU A 2 -2.09 1.79 5.54
C GLU A 2 -3.06 2.45 4.56
N GLY A 3 -3.33 1.80 3.42
CA GLY A 3 -4.30 2.29 2.43
C GLY A 3 -5.71 2.47 2.97
N TRP A 4 -6.15 1.60 3.88
CA TRP A 4 -7.47 1.71 4.53
C TRP A 4 -7.54 2.96 5.42
N ALA A 5 -6.49 3.20 6.21
CA ALA A 5 -6.38 4.41 7.02
C ALA A 5 -6.36 5.67 6.15
N SER A 6 -5.59 5.68 5.06
CA SER A 6 -5.56 6.80 4.11
C SER A 6 -6.93 7.09 3.50
N PHE A 7 -7.64 6.04 3.06
CA PHE A 7 -8.95 6.17 2.45
C PHE A 7 -9.98 6.80 3.39
N TRP A 8 -10.06 6.33 4.63
CA TRP A 8 -11.00 6.90 5.60
C TRP A 8 -10.57 8.27 6.09
N HIS A 9 -9.27 8.49 6.30
CA HIS A 9 -8.75 9.81 6.65
C HIS A 9 -9.15 10.86 5.60
N TYR A 10 -9.01 10.54 4.31
CA TYR A 10 -9.42 11.42 3.22
C TYR A 10 -10.94 11.65 3.20
N ASN A 11 -11.74 10.58 3.23
CA ASN A 11 -13.19 10.68 3.08
C ASN A 11 -13.88 11.30 4.29
N ILE A 12 -13.48 10.96 5.52
CA ILE A 12 -14.06 11.57 6.73
C ILE A 12 -13.80 13.08 6.73
N LEU A 13 -12.57 13.52 6.46
CA LEU A 13 -12.24 14.95 6.45
C LEU A 13 -12.97 15.71 5.34
N LYS A 14 -13.22 15.08 4.20
CA LYS A 14 -14.02 15.65 3.11
C LYS A 14 -15.48 15.89 3.55
N GLU A 15 -16.05 14.99 4.35
CA GLU A 15 -17.43 15.09 4.84
C GLU A 15 -17.59 16.06 6.03
N LEU A 16 -16.50 16.48 6.69
CA LEU A 16 -16.58 17.28 7.91
C LEU A 16 -16.99 18.75 7.74
N ASN A 17 -17.41 19.23 6.56
CA ASN A 17 -17.86 20.61 6.30
C ASN A 17 -16.98 21.67 7.00
N LEU A 18 -15.67 21.47 6.92
CA LEU A 18 -14.68 22.35 7.55
C LEU A 18 -14.61 23.68 6.81
N ASN A 19 -14.13 24.72 7.51
CA ASN A 19 -13.81 25.97 6.82
C ASN A 19 -12.69 25.75 5.78
N ASP A 20 -12.67 26.58 4.73
CA ASP A 20 -11.75 26.40 3.60
C ASP A 20 -10.28 26.36 4.03
N GLY A 21 -9.87 27.21 4.97
CA GLY A 21 -8.48 27.28 5.45
C GLY A 21 -8.02 25.96 6.08
N LEU A 22 -8.84 25.39 6.97
CA LEU A 22 -8.58 24.09 7.57
C LEU A 22 -8.68 22.97 6.53
N HIS A 23 -9.65 23.03 5.62
CA HIS A 23 -9.80 22.02 4.56
C HIS A 23 -8.54 21.92 3.69
N PHE A 24 -7.98 23.06 3.27
CA PHE A 24 -6.72 23.08 2.52
C PHE A 24 -5.53 22.56 3.32
N GLU A 25 -5.43 22.91 4.61
CA GLU A 25 -4.37 22.39 5.46
C GLU A 25 -4.45 20.87 5.59
N PHE A 26 -5.65 20.32 5.76
CA PHE A 26 -5.86 18.88 5.83
C PHE A 26 -5.50 18.16 4.53
N LEU A 27 -5.92 18.70 3.38
CA LEU A 27 -5.53 18.12 2.08
C LEU A 27 -4.02 18.12 1.90
N LYS A 28 -3.34 19.21 2.28
CA LYS A 28 -1.88 19.28 2.24
C LYS A 28 -1.24 18.20 3.11
N ARG A 29 -1.67 18.07 4.37
CA ARG A 29 -1.11 17.10 5.32
C ARG A 29 -1.38 15.65 4.91
N HIS A 30 -2.56 15.38 4.36
CA HIS A 30 -2.85 14.07 3.80
C HIS A 30 -1.91 13.74 2.62
N ASN A 31 -1.71 14.68 1.70
CA ASN A 31 -0.80 14.52 0.57
C ASN A 31 0.65 14.29 1.02
N ASP A 32 1.10 14.97 2.08
CA ASP A 32 2.43 14.74 2.65
C ASP A 32 2.61 13.29 3.13
N VAL A 33 1.55 12.67 3.68
CA VAL A 33 1.58 11.26 4.16
C VAL A 33 1.53 10.26 3.01
N VAL A 34 0.71 10.52 1.98
CA VAL A 34 0.56 9.61 0.83
C VAL A 34 1.54 9.90 -0.30
N ALA A 35 2.48 10.82 -0.12
CA ALA A 35 3.44 11.18 -1.16
C ALA A 35 4.29 9.95 -1.59
N PRO A 36 4.50 9.74 -2.90
CA PRO A 36 5.41 8.70 -3.38
C PRO A 36 6.84 8.91 -2.85
N MET A 37 7.52 7.82 -2.51
CA MET A 37 8.91 7.86 -2.07
C MET A 37 9.85 7.65 -3.26
N VAL A 38 10.89 8.47 -3.40
CA VAL A 38 11.91 8.24 -4.43
C VAL A 38 12.62 6.93 -4.17
N GLY A 39 12.65 6.05 -5.17
CA GLY A 39 13.33 4.75 -5.09
C GLY A 39 12.58 3.67 -4.30
N GLY A 40 11.37 3.95 -3.80
CA GLY A 40 10.58 2.96 -3.08
C GLY A 40 9.07 3.20 -3.20
N LEU A 41 8.30 2.35 -2.53
CA LEU A 41 6.85 2.41 -2.60
C LEU A 41 6.28 2.90 -1.29
N ASN A 42 5.35 3.85 -1.37
CA ASN A 42 4.56 4.26 -0.22
C ASN A 42 3.31 3.36 -0.13
N PRO A 43 3.21 2.48 0.89
CA PRO A 43 2.05 1.60 1.04
C PRO A 43 0.75 2.37 1.31
N TYR A 44 0.83 3.56 1.91
CA TYR A 44 -0.32 4.44 2.10
C TYR A 44 -0.86 4.93 0.75
N TYR A 45 0.01 5.24 -0.20
CA TYR A 45 -0.38 5.72 -1.53
C TYR A 45 -1.02 4.63 -2.37
N ILE A 46 -0.33 3.49 -2.51
CA ILE A 46 -0.80 2.39 -3.35
C ILE A 46 -2.13 1.85 -2.83
N GLY A 47 -2.21 1.58 -1.52
CA GLY A 47 -3.44 1.09 -0.92
C GLY A 47 -4.59 2.10 -1.03
N PHE A 48 -4.31 3.39 -0.88
CA PHE A 48 -5.33 4.45 -1.06
C PHE A 48 -5.91 4.43 -2.47
N LYS A 49 -5.05 4.36 -3.49
CA LYS A 49 -5.46 4.37 -4.90
C LYS A 49 -6.23 3.10 -5.28
N ILE A 50 -5.84 1.94 -4.73
CA ILE A 50 -6.60 0.70 -4.89
C ILE A 50 -7.99 0.81 -4.25
N PHE A 51 -8.12 1.35 -3.02
CA PHE A 51 -9.45 1.51 -2.40
C PHE A 51 -10.34 2.51 -3.15
N GLN A 52 -9.77 3.59 -3.68
CA GLN A 52 -10.49 4.52 -4.56
C GLN A 52 -11.00 3.83 -5.83
N ASP A 53 -10.17 2.97 -6.45
CA ASP A 53 -10.59 2.19 -7.63
C ASP A 53 -11.73 1.21 -7.30
N ILE A 54 -11.63 0.50 -6.17
CA ILE A 54 -12.67 -0.41 -5.70
C ILE A 54 -13.99 0.34 -5.45
N GLU A 55 -13.94 1.47 -4.75
CA GLU A 55 -15.12 2.32 -4.51
C GLU A 55 -15.76 2.72 -5.83
N LYS A 56 -14.96 3.24 -6.76
CA LYS A 56 -15.43 3.73 -8.04
C LYS A 56 -16.10 2.64 -8.87
N ARG A 57 -15.56 1.41 -8.84
CA ARG A 57 -16.03 0.30 -9.68
C ARG A 57 -17.17 -0.50 -9.06
N PHE A 58 -17.20 -0.61 -7.73
CA PHE A 58 -18.07 -1.57 -7.03
C PHE A 58 -18.86 -0.96 -5.87
N GLY A 59 -18.59 0.29 -5.51
CA GLY A 59 -19.24 0.98 -4.40
C GLY A 59 -18.64 0.70 -3.02
N ILE A 60 -19.13 1.44 -2.03
CA ILE A 60 -18.62 1.44 -0.66
C ILE A 60 -18.77 0.09 0.04
N GLU A 61 -19.86 -0.64 -0.22
CA GLU A 61 -20.11 -1.96 0.40
C GLU A 61 -19.00 -2.95 0.06
N LYS A 62 -18.48 -2.90 -1.17
CA LYS A 62 -17.40 -3.79 -1.60
C LYS A 62 -16.11 -3.53 -0.85
N ILE A 63 -15.83 -2.29 -0.47
CA ILE A 63 -14.63 -1.93 0.29
C ILE A 63 -14.64 -2.59 1.67
N PHE A 64 -15.80 -2.64 2.33
CA PHE A 64 -15.96 -3.34 3.61
C PHE A 64 -15.82 -4.85 3.47
N GLU A 65 -16.38 -5.44 2.40
CA GLU A 65 -16.22 -6.86 2.10
C GLU A 65 -14.73 -7.21 1.93
N VAL A 66 -14.03 -6.47 1.06
CA VAL A 66 -12.60 -6.64 0.79
C VAL A 66 -11.78 -6.51 2.07
N ARG A 67 -12.06 -5.51 2.91
CA ARG A 67 -11.35 -5.30 4.17
C ARG A 67 -11.51 -6.47 5.14
N LYS A 68 -12.64 -7.17 5.09
CA LYS A 68 -12.96 -8.32 5.94
C LYS A 68 -12.33 -9.62 5.43
N THR A 69 -12.22 -9.80 4.12
CA THR A 69 -11.85 -11.08 3.51
C THR A 69 -10.39 -11.16 3.04
N GLU A 70 -9.83 -10.05 2.56
CA GLU A 70 -8.51 -10.06 1.92
C GLU A 70 -7.37 -9.87 2.94
N ARG A 71 -6.26 -10.57 2.69
CA ARG A 71 -4.95 -10.28 3.30
C ARG A 71 -4.16 -9.37 2.36
N ASP A 72 -3.09 -8.74 2.85
CA ASP A 72 -2.35 -7.75 2.04
C ASP A 72 -1.86 -8.32 0.68
N SER A 73 -1.36 -9.56 0.67
CA SER A 73 -0.89 -10.21 -0.56
C SER A 73 -2.01 -10.59 -1.54
N SER A 74 -3.18 -11.02 -1.05
CA SER A 74 -4.31 -11.35 -1.91
C SER A 74 -5.03 -10.09 -2.40
N PHE A 75 -5.06 -9.03 -1.57
CA PHE A 75 -5.53 -7.70 -1.91
C PHE A 75 -4.76 -7.14 -3.11
N LEU A 76 -3.43 -7.15 -3.06
CA LEU A 76 -2.60 -6.69 -4.19
C LEU A 76 -2.84 -7.54 -5.45
N ARG A 77 -2.86 -8.87 -5.35
CA ARG A 77 -3.07 -9.76 -6.50
C ARG A 77 -4.39 -9.52 -7.23
N ARG A 78 -5.45 -9.23 -6.48
CA ARG A 78 -6.81 -9.07 -7.02
C ARG A 78 -7.09 -7.65 -7.50
N TYR A 79 -6.58 -6.64 -6.80
CA TYR A 79 -7.05 -5.26 -6.96
C TYR A 79 -5.99 -4.27 -7.45
N LEU A 80 -4.70 -4.60 -7.45
CA LEU A 80 -3.72 -3.80 -8.18
C LEU A 80 -3.81 -4.16 -9.67
N THR A 81 -4.61 -3.38 -10.41
CA THR A 81 -4.89 -3.57 -11.84
C THR A 81 -3.78 -3.00 -12.71
N ARG A 82 -3.77 -3.38 -14.00
CA ARG A 82 -2.87 -2.77 -14.99
C ARG A 82 -3.03 -1.25 -15.03
N ASP A 83 -4.26 -0.77 -15.12
CA ASP A 83 -4.55 0.67 -15.24
C ASP A 83 -4.00 1.44 -14.02
N LEU A 84 -4.09 0.85 -12.81
CA LEU A 84 -3.46 1.42 -11.62
C LEU A 84 -1.92 1.36 -11.71
N CYS A 85 -1.34 0.26 -12.16
CA CYS A 85 0.11 0.17 -12.34
C CYS A 85 0.64 1.22 -13.34
N GLU A 86 -0.11 1.51 -14.41
CA GLU A 86 0.20 2.55 -15.39
C GLU A 86 0.03 3.95 -14.78
N GLU A 87 -1.11 4.22 -14.14
CA GLU A 87 -1.39 5.51 -13.48
C GLU A 87 -0.33 5.87 -12.43
N LEU A 88 0.10 4.87 -11.66
CA LEU A 88 1.09 5.03 -10.60
C LEU A 88 2.53 4.97 -11.12
N ASN A 89 2.74 4.80 -12.43
CA ASN A 89 4.05 4.62 -13.06
C ASN A 89 4.92 3.58 -12.36
N LEU A 90 4.34 2.43 -12.02
CA LEU A 90 5.09 1.36 -11.37
C LEU A 90 6.07 0.71 -12.37
N PHE A 91 7.24 0.36 -11.87
CA PHE A 91 8.24 -0.40 -12.61
C PHE A 91 9.10 -1.19 -11.63
N GLN A 92 9.69 -2.28 -12.12
CA GLN A 92 10.68 -3.03 -11.38
C GLN A 92 12.07 -2.68 -11.91
N TYR A 93 13.02 -2.48 -11.00
CA TYR A 93 14.41 -2.22 -11.35
C TYR A 93 15.33 -3.04 -10.46
N ALA A 94 16.51 -3.37 -10.99
CA ALA A 94 17.53 -4.11 -10.27
C ALA A 94 18.91 -3.48 -10.48
N LYS A 95 19.78 -3.59 -9.48
CA LYS A 95 21.18 -3.18 -9.61
C LYS A 95 21.96 -4.29 -10.31
N LYS A 96 22.56 -3.99 -11.47
CA LYS A 96 23.43 -4.90 -12.23
C LYS A 96 24.82 -4.28 -12.31
N SER A 97 25.80 -4.92 -11.65
CA SER A 97 27.15 -4.40 -11.51
C SER A 97 27.16 -2.98 -10.87
N PHE A 98 27.42 -1.95 -11.67
CA PHE A 98 27.49 -0.55 -11.21
C PHE A 98 26.24 0.27 -11.57
N ASP A 99 25.33 -0.27 -12.40
CA ASP A 99 24.19 0.47 -12.94
C ASP A 99 22.85 -0.08 -12.43
N TYR A 100 21.81 0.74 -12.52
CA TYR A 100 20.42 0.32 -12.32
C TYR A 100 19.75 0.08 -13.67
N VAL A 101 19.11 -1.08 -13.81
CA VAL A 101 18.43 -1.50 -15.03
C VAL A 101 16.96 -1.72 -14.72
N ILE A 102 16.08 -1.14 -15.53
CA ILE A 102 14.63 -1.41 -15.48
C ILE A 102 14.42 -2.82 -16.03
N GLU A 103 13.81 -3.69 -15.23
CA GLU A 103 13.52 -5.08 -15.61
C GLU A 103 12.11 -5.23 -16.17
N GLU A 104 11.13 -4.54 -15.56
CA GLU A 104 9.73 -4.60 -15.97
C GLU A 104 9.08 -3.23 -15.87
N ILE A 105 8.13 -2.97 -16.77
CA ILE A 105 7.29 -1.76 -16.80
C ILE A 105 5.81 -2.18 -16.77
N SER A 106 4.90 -1.24 -16.48
CA SER A 106 3.46 -1.49 -16.42
C SER A 106 2.77 -1.74 -17.77
N ASP A 107 3.46 -2.30 -18.77
CA ASP A 107 2.84 -2.70 -20.05
C ASP A 107 1.93 -3.94 -19.88
N GLU A 108 1.36 -4.44 -20.98
CA GLU A 108 0.40 -5.55 -20.99
C GLU A 108 0.88 -6.84 -20.28
N ILE A 109 2.18 -7.07 -20.20
CA ILE A 109 2.80 -8.26 -19.62
C ILE A 109 3.46 -7.92 -18.29
N GLY A 110 4.26 -6.87 -18.24
CA GLY A 110 5.09 -6.49 -17.09
C GLY A 110 4.29 -6.09 -15.86
N TRP A 111 3.08 -5.52 -16.01
CA TRP A 111 2.23 -5.17 -14.86
C TRP A 111 1.93 -6.37 -13.95
N LYS A 112 1.78 -7.57 -14.53
CA LYS A 112 1.52 -8.79 -13.76
C LYS A 112 2.73 -9.18 -12.92
N LYS A 113 3.93 -9.11 -13.49
CA LYS A 113 5.18 -9.39 -12.78
C LYS A 113 5.41 -8.40 -11.66
N ILE A 114 5.18 -7.11 -11.92
CA ILE A 114 5.26 -6.05 -10.90
C ILE A 114 4.28 -6.36 -9.76
N ARG A 115 3.00 -6.61 -10.07
CA ARG A 115 1.98 -6.94 -9.07
C ARG A 115 2.35 -8.18 -8.26
N ASP A 116 2.74 -9.25 -8.93
CA ASP A 116 3.03 -10.53 -8.30
C ASP A 116 4.25 -10.40 -7.38
N HIS A 117 5.31 -9.73 -7.85
CA HIS A 117 6.48 -9.40 -7.01
C HIS A 117 6.10 -8.57 -5.78
N LEU A 118 5.27 -7.54 -5.93
CA LEU A 118 4.78 -6.75 -4.80
C LEU A 118 3.94 -7.58 -3.84
N ALA A 119 3.08 -8.44 -4.37
CA ALA A 119 2.23 -9.30 -3.55
C ALA A 119 2.99 -10.43 -2.86
N ASP A 120 4.11 -10.89 -3.43
CA ASP A 120 5.01 -11.88 -2.82
C ASP A 120 5.88 -11.27 -1.74
N THR A 121 6.41 -10.08 -1.97
CA THR A 121 7.21 -9.37 -0.96
C THR A 121 6.34 -8.79 0.15
N CYS A 122 5.07 -8.51 -0.13
CA CYS A 122 4.11 -8.05 0.87
C CYS A 122 3.71 -9.17 1.83
N GLY A 123 4.02 -8.99 3.11
CA GLY A 123 3.63 -9.93 4.15
C GLY A 123 4.56 -11.13 4.35
N ILE A 124 5.70 -11.20 3.64
CA ILE A 124 6.82 -12.02 4.11
C ILE A 124 7.40 -11.29 5.33
N ALA A 125 6.78 -11.58 6.47
CA ALA A 125 7.36 -11.35 7.77
C ALA A 125 8.71 -12.07 7.79
N SER A 126 9.79 -11.31 7.98
CA SER A 126 11.00 -11.89 8.57
C SER A 126 10.56 -12.81 9.70
N ILE A 127 10.97 -14.08 9.68
CA ILE A 127 10.73 -14.98 10.81
C ILE A 127 11.35 -14.29 12.02
N PRO A 128 10.56 -13.87 13.03
CA PRO A 128 11.11 -13.13 14.14
C PRO A 128 12.15 -14.01 14.83
N TYR A 129 13.38 -13.52 14.92
CA TYR A 129 14.46 -14.21 15.60
C TYR A 129 14.30 -14.02 17.11
N ILE A 130 13.52 -14.88 17.73
CA ILE A 130 13.32 -14.88 19.18
C ILE A 130 14.38 -15.78 19.81
N ARG A 131 15.25 -15.20 20.64
CA ARG A 131 16.21 -15.94 21.47
C ARG A 131 16.06 -15.49 22.91
N VAL A 132 16.06 -16.45 23.83
CA VAL A 132 16.18 -16.16 25.27
C VAL A 132 17.59 -15.60 25.53
N THR A 133 17.65 -14.33 25.93
CA THR A 133 18.91 -13.67 26.31
C THR A 133 19.25 -13.91 27.78
N ASP A 134 18.23 -14.08 28.63
CA ASP A 134 18.38 -14.40 30.05
C ASP A 134 17.16 -15.19 30.56
N LEU A 135 17.37 -16.09 31.53
CA LEU A 135 16.34 -16.92 32.14
C LEU A 135 16.57 -17.00 33.66
N ASN A 136 15.77 -16.27 34.44
CA ASN A 136 15.79 -16.36 35.89
C ASN A 136 14.97 -17.57 36.37
N ARG A 137 15.67 -18.62 36.82
CA ARG A 137 15.05 -19.86 37.33
C ARG A 137 14.31 -19.70 38.67
N ARG A 138 14.39 -18.54 39.32
CA ARG A 138 13.68 -18.26 40.59
C ARG A 138 12.31 -17.62 40.38
N ASP A 139 11.99 -17.17 39.18
CA ASP A 139 10.67 -16.63 38.82
C ASP A 139 9.73 -17.81 38.51
N LEU A 140 9.27 -18.49 39.57
CA LEU A 140 8.29 -19.59 39.52
C LEU A 140 6.85 -19.04 39.40
N THR A 141 6.55 -18.35 38.30
CA THR A 141 5.16 -18.03 37.91
C THR A 141 4.70 -18.89 36.75
#